data_AF-A0AB35BM83-F1
#
_entry.id   AF-A0AB35BM83-F1
#
_cell.length_a   1.000
_cell.length_b   1.000
_cell.length_c   1.000
_cell.angle_alpha   90.00
_cell.angle_beta   90.00
_cell.angle_gamma   90.00
#
_symmetry.space_group_name_H-M   'P 1'
#
loop_
_entity.id
_entity.type
_entity.pdbx_description
1 polymer ?
#
loop_
_entity_poly.entity_id
_entity_poly.type
_entity_poly.pdbx_seq_one_letter_code
_entity_poly.pdbx_strand_id
1 'polypeptide(L)'
;MSVDEASAGSTSVLGVARAVVELADAMRSFHESGAVLAIGDAGRVRVSLDGIAYVAFPGTPASSERDGDVRGFCRVVQTLAAGVQSPDALGLMTRRDGPEVTAGAITDTLRGIVDQPLPPEAPVPEPISDAEPATQDDPTRPGALAAFAGIAAVAVAMLGAIGWLIGTAIADPPTFEAVASADETNGVGAPPPPPPLIPVAPGGAAVYSPQQYPDNALAGGLAIDGNLETAWSTDTYMQQFPQFKNGVGLTVALPVDTALRGVWIASPSAGARVEIRTLPPVGGALEETAVLGAATLQSGVTPIALVASAPYSGLTVWISAQAGSEGGFRTELSEVGFLS
;
A
#
# COMPACT_ATOMS: atom_id res chain seq x y z
N MET A 1 3.95 8.48 17.70
CA MET A 1 3.66 8.31 19.14
C MET A 1 2.61 7.21 19.33
N SER A 2 2.51 6.61 20.53
CA SER A 2 1.43 5.64 20.80
C SER A 2 0.07 6.33 20.83
N VAL A 3 -1.02 5.56 20.68
CA VAL A 3 -2.38 6.10 20.81
C VAL A 3 -2.63 6.69 22.19
N ASP A 4 -2.08 6.05 23.24
CA ASP A 4 -2.18 6.53 24.62
C ASP A 4 -1.47 7.89 24.81
N GLU A 5 -0.28 8.05 24.24
CA GLU A 5 0.46 9.31 24.28
C GLU A 5 -0.27 10.42 23.49
N ALA A 6 -0.89 10.08 22.36
CA ALA A 6 -1.64 11.04 21.53
C ALA A 6 -2.91 11.54 22.23
N SER A 7 -3.53 10.69 23.05
CA SER A 7 -4.77 11.00 23.78
C SER A 7 -4.57 12.01 24.93
N ALA A 8 -3.32 12.25 25.37
CA ALA A 8 -3.01 13.16 26.46
C ALA A 8 -3.11 14.65 26.10
N GLY A 9 -3.28 15.00 24.81
CA GLY A 9 -3.50 16.36 24.31
C GLY A 9 -4.97 16.77 24.28
N SER A 10 -5.29 18.06 24.07
CA SER A 10 -6.68 18.51 23.90
C SER A 10 -7.18 18.16 22.49
N THR A 11 -7.79 16.98 22.34
CA THR A 11 -8.31 16.52 21.05
C THR A 11 -9.77 16.95 20.88
N SER A 12 -10.15 17.42 19.67
CA SER A 12 -11.56 17.69 19.32
C SER A 12 -12.17 16.47 18.60
N VAL A 13 -13.50 16.37 18.54
CA VAL A 13 -14.19 15.28 17.80
C VAL A 13 -13.75 15.24 16.33
N LEU A 14 -13.64 16.41 15.69
CA LEU A 14 -13.14 16.53 14.32
C LEU A 14 -11.68 16.11 14.22
N GLY A 15 -10.85 16.42 15.23
CA GLY A 15 -9.46 15.98 15.31
C GLY A 15 -9.35 14.46 15.40
N VAL A 16 -10.15 13.81 16.25
CA VAL A 16 -10.20 12.34 16.32
C VAL A 16 -10.69 11.74 15.00
N ALA A 17 -11.74 12.31 14.40
CA ALA A 17 -12.27 11.82 13.13
C ALA A 17 -11.24 11.92 12.00
N ARG A 18 -10.54 13.06 11.89
CA ARG A 18 -9.43 13.25 10.93
C ARG A 18 -8.27 12.30 11.20
N ALA A 19 -7.97 12.03 12.47
CA ALA A 19 -6.92 11.10 12.83
C ALA A 19 -7.20 9.69 12.32
N VAL A 20 -8.44 9.22 12.37
CA VAL A 20 -8.77 7.81 12.10
C VAL A 20 -9.44 7.54 10.75
N VAL A 21 -9.86 8.56 10.01
CA VAL A 21 -10.65 8.38 8.76
C VAL A 21 -9.89 7.55 7.72
N GLU A 22 -8.60 7.81 7.55
CA GLU A 22 -7.76 7.09 6.57
C GLU A 22 -7.46 5.65 7.01
N LEU A 23 -7.33 5.41 8.32
CA LEU A 23 -7.26 4.06 8.87
C LEU A 23 -8.56 3.28 8.63
N ALA A 24 -9.69 3.97 8.69
CA ALA A 24 -11.00 3.37 8.40
C ALA A 24 -11.14 3.02 6.91
N ASP A 25 -10.64 3.85 6.00
CA ASP A 25 -10.58 3.54 4.56
C ASP A 25 -9.66 2.36 4.24
N ALA A 26 -8.49 2.28 4.90
CA ALA A 26 -7.62 1.11 4.78
C ALA A 26 -8.32 -0.17 5.27
N MET A 27 -8.99 -0.13 6.43
CA MET A 27 -9.75 -1.27 6.96
C MET A 27 -10.87 -1.69 6.00
N ARG A 28 -11.63 -0.75 5.46
CA ARG A 28 -12.68 -1.00 4.45
C ARG A 28 -12.10 -1.71 3.23
N SER A 29 -11.01 -1.19 2.68
CA SER A 29 -10.36 -1.74 1.47
C SER A 29 -9.91 -3.19 1.68
N PHE A 30 -9.35 -3.52 2.85
CA PHE A 30 -9.00 -4.88 3.21
C PHE A 30 -10.23 -5.79 3.32
N HIS A 31 -11.32 -5.31 3.94
CA HIS A 31 -12.53 -6.12 4.10
C HIS A 31 -13.25 -6.40 2.78
N GLU A 32 -13.19 -5.47 1.83
CA GLU A 32 -13.74 -5.62 0.47
C GLU A 32 -12.96 -6.65 -0.36
N SER A 33 -11.64 -6.75 -0.17
CA SER A 33 -10.80 -7.79 -0.82
C SER A 33 -10.86 -9.16 -0.14
N GLY A 34 -11.65 -9.30 0.93
CA GLY A 34 -11.73 -10.54 1.72
C GLY A 34 -10.54 -10.76 2.66
N ALA A 35 -9.64 -9.78 2.74
CA ALA A 35 -8.55 -9.72 3.70
C ALA A 35 -8.97 -9.01 5.00
N VAL A 36 -8.04 -8.96 5.95
CA VAL A 36 -8.20 -8.28 7.24
C VAL A 36 -6.97 -7.43 7.48
N LEU A 37 -7.15 -6.24 8.04
CA LEU A 37 -6.04 -5.32 8.34
C LEU A 37 -5.28 -5.76 9.61
N ALA A 38 -5.92 -6.60 10.44
CA ALA A 38 -5.43 -7.10 11.72
C ALA A 38 -5.08 -5.99 12.72
N ILE A 39 -6.02 -5.05 12.92
CA ILE A 39 -5.89 -3.94 13.88
C ILE A 39 -5.73 -4.50 15.29
N GLY A 40 -6.47 -5.55 15.65
CA GLY A 40 -6.31 -6.30 16.91
C GLY A 40 -6.63 -5.50 18.19
N ASP A 41 -5.70 -4.65 18.63
CA ASP A 41 -5.81 -3.77 19.79
C ASP A 41 -5.13 -2.41 19.53
N ALA A 42 -5.35 -1.44 20.42
CA ALA A 42 -4.83 -0.07 20.25
C ALA A 42 -3.30 0.03 20.22
N GLY A 43 -2.58 -0.97 20.76
CA GLY A 43 -1.11 -1.01 20.77
C GLY A 43 -0.48 -1.25 19.39
N ARG A 44 -1.27 -1.73 18.42
CA ARG A 44 -0.84 -1.88 17.02
C ARG A 44 -0.96 -0.62 16.19
N VAL A 45 -1.70 0.36 16.69
CA VAL A 45 -1.91 1.63 16.02
C VAL A 45 -0.98 2.67 16.62
N ARG A 46 -0.37 3.49 15.76
CA ARG A 46 0.39 4.67 16.15
C ARG A 46 -0.20 5.89 15.49
N VAL A 47 0.05 7.04 16.08
CA VAL A 47 -0.31 8.34 15.53
C VAL A 47 0.97 9.03 15.04
N SER A 48 0.93 9.52 13.80
CA SER A 48 2.01 10.31 13.18
C SER A 48 2.12 11.69 13.84
N LEU A 49 3.16 12.45 13.50
CA LEU A 49 3.30 13.84 13.98
C LEU A 49 2.17 14.75 13.45
N ASP A 50 1.63 14.42 12.28
CA ASP A 50 0.50 15.14 11.65
C ASP A 50 -0.85 14.76 12.25
N GLY A 51 -0.86 13.90 13.29
CA GLY A 51 -2.07 13.51 14.00
C GLY A 51 -2.87 12.40 13.35
N ILE A 52 -2.27 11.63 12.43
CA ILE A 52 -2.98 10.55 11.70
C ILE A 52 -2.65 9.17 12.25
N ALA A 53 -3.67 8.36 12.48
CA ALA A 53 -3.57 6.99 12.96
C ALA A 53 -3.26 6.02 11.81
N TYR A 54 -2.31 5.11 12.03
CA TYR A 54 -1.93 4.06 11.09
C TYR A 54 -1.50 2.79 11.82
N VAL A 55 -1.59 1.63 11.15
CA VAL A 55 -1.11 0.35 11.70
C VAL A 55 0.42 0.34 11.62
N ALA A 56 1.08 0.32 12.77
CA ALA A 56 2.54 0.40 12.86
C ALA A 56 3.23 -0.96 12.64
N PHE A 57 2.48 -2.06 12.72
CA PHE A 57 2.98 -3.43 12.57
C PHE A 57 1.99 -4.24 11.73
N PRO A 58 2.03 -4.11 10.38
CA PRO A 58 1.15 -4.85 9.52
C PRO A 58 1.44 -6.35 9.61
N GLY A 59 0.38 -7.16 9.66
CA GLY A 59 0.48 -8.61 9.65
C GLY A 59 -0.76 -9.29 10.20
N THR A 60 -1.31 -10.22 9.41
CA THR A 60 -2.54 -10.95 9.65
C THR A 60 -2.26 -12.31 10.27
N PRO A 61 -2.30 -12.47 11.61
CA PRO A 61 -2.29 -13.80 12.20
C PRO A 61 -3.47 -14.63 11.64
N ALA A 62 -3.31 -15.95 11.58
CA ALA A 62 -4.33 -16.86 11.01
C ALA A 62 -5.69 -16.79 11.73
N SER A 63 -5.76 -16.19 12.92
CA SER A 63 -6.98 -15.96 13.70
C SER A 63 -7.59 -14.56 13.52
N SER A 64 -7.09 -13.75 12.58
CA SER A 64 -7.63 -12.42 12.33
C SER A 64 -8.97 -12.51 11.59
N GLU A 65 -9.97 -11.83 12.14
CA GLU A 65 -11.34 -11.80 11.63
C GLU A 65 -11.75 -10.36 11.36
N ARG A 66 -12.68 -10.14 10.42
CA ARG A 66 -13.21 -8.80 10.10
C ARG A 66 -13.79 -8.10 11.33
N ASP A 67 -14.51 -8.82 12.17
CA ASP A 67 -15.06 -8.28 13.42
C ASP A 67 -13.96 -7.90 14.42
N GLY A 68 -12.82 -8.60 14.37
CA GLY A 68 -11.63 -8.27 15.15
C GLY A 68 -11.06 -6.90 14.79
N ASP A 69 -11.02 -6.57 13.49
CA ASP A 69 -10.58 -5.26 13.02
C ASP A 69 -11.54 -4.15 13.45
N VAL A 70 -12.85 -4.37 13.28
CA VAL A 70 -13.87 -3.41 13.70
C VAL A 70 -13.77 -3.13 15.21
N ARG A 71 -13.65 -4.18 16.03
CA ARG A 71 -13.47 -4.03 17.48
C ARG A 71 -12.18 -3.30 17.84
N GLY A 72 -11.07 -3.62 17.16
CA GLY A 72 -9.78 -2.97 17.35
C GLY A 72 -9.84 -1.48 16.99
N PHE A 73 -10.45 -1.15 15.85
CA PHE A 73 -10.67 0.22 15.40
C PHE A 73 -11.51 1.02 16.41
N CYS A 74 -12.63 0.45 16.88
CA CYS A 74 -13.45 1.08 17.90
C CYS A 74 -12.69 1.36 19.20
N ARG A 75 -11.77 0.47 19.62
CA ARG A 75 -10.90 0.72 20.79
C ARG A 75 -9.93 1.87 20.55
N VAL A 76 -9.30 1.94 19.38
CA VAL A 76 -8.40 3.06 19.00
C VAL A 76 -9.14 4.39 19.09
N VAL A 77 -10.34 4.44 18.52
CA VAL A 77 -11.19 5.63 18.56
C VAL A 77 -11.57 5.99 19.99
N GLN A 78 -11.95 5.02 20.82
CA GLN A 78 -12.27 5.24 22.24
C GLN A 78 -11.06 5.78 23.01
N THR A 79 -9.86 5.25 22.77
CA THR A 79 -8.64 5.73 23.42
C THR A 79 -8.29 7.15 22.99
N LEU A 80 -8.34 7.47 21.69
CA LEU A 80 -8.10 8.84 21.20
C LEU A 80 -9.15 9.84 21.71
N ALA A 81 -10.40 9.40 21.83
CA ALA A 81 -11.49 10.22 22.33
C ALA A 81 -11.46 10.44 23.84
N ALA A 82 -10.69 9.65 24.61
CA ALA A 82 -10.59 9.78 26.06
C ALA A 82 -10.03 11.15 26.52
N GLY A 83 -9.26 11.83 25.66
CA GLY A 83 -8.75 13.19 25.88
C GLY A 83 -9.68 14.33 25.45
N VAL A 84 -10.85 14.01 24.87
CA VAL A 84 -11.79 15.03 24.36
C VAL A 84 -12.57 15.65 25.52
N GLN A 85 -12.41 16.96 25.73
CA GLN A 85 -13.22 17.75 26.66
C GLN A 85 -14.62 18.00 26.08
N SER A 86 -15.41 16.96 25.82
CA SER A 86 -16.82 17.08 25.44
C SER A 86 -17.63 15.84 25.82
N PRO A 87 -18.68 15.97 26.66
CA PRO A 87 -19.57 14.88 27.04
C PRO A 87 -20.32 14.24 25.86
N ASP A 88 -20.49 14.97 24.75
CA ASP A 88 -21.30 14.55 23.59
C ASP A 88 -20.50 13.78 22.52
N ALA A 89 -19.16 13.76 22.62
CA ALA A 89 -18.29 12.98 21.74
C ALA A 89 -18.50 11.46 21.92
N LEU A 90 -18.82 11.05 23.15
CA LEU A 90 -19.07 9.65 23.51
C LEU A 90 -20.28 9.09 22.75
N GLY A 91 -21.29 9.94 22.48
CA GLY A 91 -22.55 9.54 21.83
C GLY A 91 -22.43 9.23 20.34
N LEU A 92 -21.51 9.88 19.63
CA LEU A 92 -21.27 9.64 18.20
C LEU A 92 -20.52 8.33 17.92
N MET A 93 -19.78 7.82 18.91
CA MET A 93 -18.92 6.63 18.76
C MET A 93 -19.45 5.39 19.51
N THR A 94 -20.36 5.55 20.47
CA THR A 94 -20.85 4.44 21.31
C THR A 94 -22.35 4.19 21.26
N ARG A 95 -23.11 4.90 20.41
CA ARG A 95 -24.55 4.62 20.24
C ARG A 95 -24.96 4.40 18.79
N ARG A 96 -25.13 3.13 18.44
CA ARG A 96 -26.31 2.68 17.70
C ARG A 96 -26.61 1.22 18.03
N ASP A 97 -27.76 0.99 18.67
CA ASP A 97 -28.52 -0.23 18.46
C ASP A 97 -29.00 -0.20 16.99
N GLY A 98 -28.55 -1.13 16.17
CA GLY A 98 -28.73 -1.15 14.71
C GLY A 98 -27.76 -2.15 14.03
N PRO A 99 -27.89 -2.43 12.72
CA PRO A 99 -27.26 -3.59 12.06
C PRO A 99 -25.73 -3.61 12.24
N GLU A 100 -25.16 -4.81 12.11
CA GLU A 100 -23.74 -5.15 12.30
C GLU A 100 -22.79 -4.01 11.87
N VAL A 101 -21.95 -3.56 12.81
CA VAL A 101 -21.01 -2.46 12.57
C VAL A 101 -19.96 -2.94 11.57
N THR A 102 -20.00 -2.40 10.35
CA THR A 102 -19.06 -2.73 9.28
C THR A 102 -18.01 -1.65 9.09
N ALA A 103 -16.86 -2.01 8.52
CA ALA A 103 -15.85 -1.02 8.10
C ALA A 103 -16.43 0.01 7.12
N GLY A 104 -17.33 -0.41 6.22
CA GLY A 104 -18.09 0.46 5.34
C GLY A 104 -18.84 1.58 6.09
N ALA A 105 -19.70 1.20 7.03
CA ALA A 105 -20.54 2.14 7.76
C ALA A 105 -19.74 3.09 8.67
N ILE A 106 -18.65 2.60 9.28
CA ILE A 106 -17.73 3.40 10.10
C ILE A 106 -17.12 4.52 9.25
N THR A 107 -16.57 4.16 8.10
CA THR A 107 -15.84 5.09 7.26
C THR A 107 -16.77 6.14 6.63
N ASP A 108 -18.01 5.77 6.24
CA ASP A 108 -19.01 6.73 5.76
C ASP A 108 -19.36 7.76 6.83
N THR A 109 -19.48 7.31 8.09
CA THR A 109 -19.75 8.19 9.22
C THR A 109 -18.60 9.16 9.46
N LEU A 110 -17.35 8.68 9.40
CA LEU A 110 -16.16 9.50 9.60
C LEU A 110 -15.98 10.52 8.49
N ARG A 111 -16.15 10.11 7.22
CA ARG A 111 -16.11 11.02 6.07
C ARG A 111 -17.19 12.10 6.17
N GLY A 112 -18.41 11.76 6.58
CA GLY A 112 -19.47 12.75 6.84
C GLY A 112 -19.16 13.77 7.95
N ILE A 113 -18.26 13.45 8.89
CA ILE A 113 -17.77 14.39 9.91
C ILE A 113 -16.61 15.23 9.38
N VAL A 114 -15.66 14.61 8.66
CA VAL A 114 -14.46 15.28 8.14
C VAL A 114 -14.80 16.24 7.01
N ASP A 115 -15.72 15.85 6.15
CA ASP A 115 -16.13 16.58 4.93
C ASP A 115 -17.27 17.58 5.21
N GLN A 116 -17.65 17.77 6.48
CA GLN A 116 -18.61 18.82 6.83
C GLN A 116 -18.00 20.19 6.48
N PRO A 117 -18.74 21.08 5.79
CA PRO A 117 -18.32 22.45 5.57
C PRO A 117 -17.95 23.09 6.91
N LEU A 118 -16.77 23.71 6.99
CA LEU A 118 -16.39 24.44 8.20
C LEU A 118 -17.54 25.39 8.59
N PRO A 119 -17.92 25.48 9.88
CA PRO A 119 -18.88 26.49 10.32
C PRO A 119 -18.38 27.85 9.83
N PRO A 120 -19.25 28.72 9.29
CA PRO A 120 -18.83 30.06 8.94
C PRO A 120 -18.22 30.70 10.18
N GLU A 121 -16.98 31.17 10.04
CA GLU A 121 -16.28 31.89 11.09
C GLU A 121 -17.15 33.06 11.55
N ALA A 122 -17.26 33.29 12.87
CA ALA A 122 -18.09 34.35 13.42
C ALA A 122 -17.73 35.69 12.74
N PRO A 123 -18.71 36.52 12.34
CA PRO A 123 -18.47 37.63 11.44
C PRO A 123 -17.50 38.63 12.05
N VAL A 124 -16.37 38.84 11.39
CA VAL A 124 -15.53 40.02 11.58
C VAL A 124 -16.36 41.24 11.13
N PRO A 125 -16.47 42.34 11.90
CA PRO A 125 -17.22 43.51 11.46
C PRO A 125 -16.54 44.12 10.23
N GLU A 126 -17.17 44.02 9.06
CA GLU A 126 -16.67 44.64 7.83
C GLU A 126 -16.77 46.17 7.86
N PRO A 127 -15.80 46.89 7.29
CA PRO A 127 -16.03 48.22 6.77
C PRO A 127 -16.69 48.14 5.38
N ILE A 128 -17.92 48.63 5.33
CA ILE A 128 -18.75 49.17 4.23
C ILE A 128 -18.17 49.16 2.79
N SER A 129 -18.96 48.57 1.87
CA SER A 129 -19.09 48.84 0.41
C SER A 129 -17.97 48.35 -0.52
N ASP A 130 -18.23 47.78 -1.71
CA ASP A 130 -19.39 47.85 -2.62
C ASP A 130 -19.69 46.52 -3.34
N ALA A 131 -20.91 46.45 -3.88
CA ALA A 131 -21.64 45.32 -4.45
C ALA A 131 -21.02 44.56 -5.66
N GLU A 132 -21.24 43.23 -5.62
CA GLU A 132 -21.66 42.23 -6.64
C GLU A 132 -21.71 42.56 -8.16
N PRO A 133 -21.61 41.57 -9.10
CA PRO A 133 -22.30 40.28 -9.00
C PRO A 133 -21.59 39.00 -9.50
N ALA A 134 -22.23 37.89 -9.10
CA ALA A 134 -21.99 36.49 -9.39
C ALA A 134 -22.00 36.07 -10.88
N THR A 135 -21.34 34.94 -11.16
CA THR A 135 -21.73 34.05 -12.26
C THR A 135 -21.77 32.59 -11.79
N GLN A 136 -22.93 32.02 -12.12
CA GLN A 136 -23.54 30.72 -11.88
C GLN A 136 -22.81 29.50 -12.53
N ASP A 137 -22.95 28.34 -11.86
CA ASP A 137 -22.91 26.91 -12.26
C ASP A 137 -22.48 26.49 -13.68
N ASP A 138 -21.77 25.33 -13.77
CA ASP A 138 -22.37 24.10 -14.32
C ASP A 138 -21.54 22.82 -13.97
N PRO A 139 -22.16 21.67 -13.63
CA PRO A 139 -21.50 20.42 -13.29
C PRO A 139 -21.62 19.38 -14.41
N THR A 140 -20.50 18.81 -14.88
CA THR A 140 -20.55 17.54 -15.64
C THR A 140 -19.32 16.68 -15.40
N ARG A 141 -19.50 15.58 -14.67
CA ARG A 141 -18.61 14.40 -14.68
C ARG A 141 -19.17 13.37 -15.68
N PRO A 142 -18.34 12.73 -16.50
CA PRO A 142 -18.45 11.30 -16.82
C PRO A 142 -17.39 10.56 -15.96
N GLY A 143 -17.68 9.46 -15.27
CA GLY A 143 -18.24 8.22 -15.76
C GLY A 143 -17.15 7.15 -15.68
N ALA A 144 -16.95 6.56 -14.49
CA ALA A 144 -15.93 5.55 -14.20
C ALA A 144 -16.22 4.24 -14.95
N LEU A 145 -15.46 3.96 -16.01
CA LEU A 145 -15.40 2.64 -16.65
C LEU A 145 -14.10 2.40 -17.46
N ALA A 146 -13.07 3.23 -17.30
CA ALA A 146 -11.84 3.15 -18.10
C ALA A 146 -10.68 2.36 -17.45
N ALA A 147 -10.77 1.97 -16.18
CA ALA A 147 -9.61 1.46 -15.43
C ALA A 147 -9.15 0.02 -15.77
N PHE A 148 -9.98 -0.81 -16.41
CA PHE A 148 -9.63 -2.23 -16.65
C PHE A 148 -8.93 -2.52 -17.98
N ALA A 149 -8.96 -1.59 -18.95
CA ALA A 149 -8.37 -1.83 -20.27
C ALA A 149 -6.84 -1.64 -20.29
N GLY A 150 -6.30 -0.74 -19.47
CA GLY A 150 -4.87 -0.41 -19.44
C GLY A 150 -4.00 -1.53 -18.85
N ILE A 151 -4.44 -2.14 -17.73
CA ILE A 151 -3.71 -3.20 -17.02
C ILE A 151 -3.51 -4.42 -17.93
N ALA A 152 -4.52 -4.80 -18.72
CA ALA A 152 -4.45 -5.99 -19.57
C ALA A 152 -3.38 -5.88 -20.67
N ALA A 153 -3.25 -4.71 -21.31
CA ALA A 153 -2.28 -4.51 -22.39
C ALA A 153 -0.83 -4.48 -21.89
N VAL A 154 -0.57 -3.77 -20.77
CA VAL A 154 0.76 -3.73 -20.14
C VAL A 154 1.14 -5.12 -19.64
N ALA A 155 0.21 -5.82 -18.99
CA ALA A 155 0.47 -7.16 -18.52
C ALA A 155 0.86 -8.10 -19.65
N VAL A 156 0.14 -8.12 -20.78
CA VAL A 156 0.46 -8.95 -21.96
C VAL A 156 1.87 -8.68 -22.50
N ALA A 157 2.29 -7.41 -22.59
CA ALA A 157 3.64 -7.07 -23.00
C ALA A 157 4.69 -7.56 -21.99
N MET A 158 4.40 -7.44 -20.69
CA MET A 158 5.26 -7.94 -19.61
C MET A 158 5.36 -9.46 -19.59
N LEU A 159 4.33 -10.19 -20.03
CA LEU A 159 4.41 -11.64 -20.21
C LEU A 159 5.56 -12.02 -21.14
N GLY A 160 5.71 -11.29 -22.25
CA GLY A 160 6.79 -11.49 -23.21
C GLY A 160 8.16 -11.15 -22.61
N ALA A 161 8.27 -10.02 -21.91
CA ALA A 161 9.54 -9.58 -21.31
C ALA A 161 10.01 -10.51 -20.17
N ILE A 162 9.11 -10.94 -19.29
CA ILE A 162 9.40 -11.87 -18.21
C ILE A 162 9.65 -13.28 -18.77
N GLY A 163 8.88 -13.70 -19.77
CA GLY A 163 9.14 -14.94 -20.50
C GLY A 163 10.53 -14.97 -21.14
N TRP A 164 10.98 -13.84 -21.69
CA TRP A 164 12.34 -13.70 -22.24
C TRP A 164 13.41 -13.75 -21.14
N LEU A 165 13.24 -13.02 -20.02
CA LEU A 165 14.17 -13.06 -18.88
C LEU A 165 14.32 -14.47 -18.31
N ILE A 166 13.19 -15.17 -18.07
CA ILE A 166 13.20 -16.57 -17.63
C ILE A 166 13.88 -17.44 -18.68
N GLY A 167 13.58 -17.27 -19.97
CA GLY A 167 14.20 -18.00 -21.07
C GLY A 167 15.73 -17.88 -21.10
N THR A 168 16.26 -16.68 -20.86
CA THR A 168 17.72 -16.45 -20.81
C THR A 168 18.40 -17.06 -19.59
N ALA A 169 17.71 -17.13 -18.44
CA ALA A 169 18.25 -17.72 -17.22
C ALA A 169 18.40 -19.25 -17.28
N ILE A 170 17.68 -19.91 -18.19
CA ILE A 170 17.78 -21.37 -18.44
C ILE A 170 18.81 -21.68 -19.55
N ALA A 171 19.13 -20.69 -20.39
CA ALA A 171 20.04 -20.83 -21.53
C ALA A 171 21.53 -20.71 -21.14
N ASP A 172 21.85 -20.02 -20.04
CA ASP A 172 23.20 -19.97 -19.46
C ASP A 172 23.28 -20.86 -18.20
N PRO A 173 23.66 -22.15 -18.32
CA PRO A 173 24.03 -22.92 -17.14
C PRO A 173 25.28 -22.28 -16.50
N PRO A 174 25.43 -22.29 -15.16
CA PRO A 174 26.71 -22.02 -14.53
C PRO A 174 27.74 -22.97 -15.13
N THR A 175 28.88 -22.45 -15.59
CA THR A 175 30.00 -23.25 -16.09
C THR A 175 30.59 -24.07 -14.95
N PHE A 176 29.98 -25.23 -14.70
CA PHE A 176 30.68 -26.38 -14.18
C PHE A 176 31.15 -27.15 -15.41
N GLU A 177 32.44 -27.49 -15.46
CA GLU A 177 32.96 -28.40 -16.48
C GLU A 177 32.20 -29.73 -16.39
N ALA A 178 31.15 -29.86 -17.20
CA ALA A 178 30.48 -31.11 -17.42
C ALA A 178 31.35 -31.91 -18.39
N VAL A 179 31.98 -32.96 -17.88
CA VAL A 179 32.60 -33.99 -18.71
C VAL A 179 31.51 -34.57 -19.60
N ALA A 180 31.55 -34.24 -20.88
CA ALA A 180 30.61 -34.75 -21.88
C ALA A 180 30.80 -36.27 -22.00
N SER A 181 29.79 -37.03 -21.58
CA SER A 181 29.53 -38.35 -22.15
C SER A 181 28.45 -38.16 -23.20
N ALA A 182 28.85 -38.21 -24.47
CA ALA A 182 27.93 -38.25 -25.58
C ALA A 182 27.26 -39.63 -25.58
N ASP A 183 25.96 -39.67 -25.34
CA ASP A 183 25.10 -40.74 -25.82
C ASP A 183 24.01 -40.10 -26.67
N GLU A 184 24.10 -40.30 -27.97
CA GLU A 184 23.06 -39.96 -28.94
C GLU A 184 21.95 -41.00 -28.81
N THR A 185 20.76 -40.63 -28.34
CA THR A 185 19.51 -41.03 -29.04
C THR A 185 18.26 -40.30 -28.56
N ASN A 186 17.40 -40.06 -29.54
CA ASN A 186 15.95 -39.81 -29.50
C ASN A 186 15.47 -38.37 -29.30
N GLY A 187 14.93 -37.83 -30.40
CA GLY A 187 14.24 -36.55 -30.46
C GLY A 187 13.11 -36.48 -29.43
N VAL A 188 13.35 -35.69 -28.39
CA VAL A 188 12.31 -35.20 -27.49
C VAL A 188 11.68 -34.01 -28.21
N GLY A 189 10.38 -34.10 -28.50
CA GLY A 189 9.62 -32.96 -29.02
C GLY A 189 9.89 -31.71 -28.17
N ALA A 190 9.91 -30.54 -28.82
CA ALA A 190 10.15 -29.27 -28.13
C ALA A 190 9.32 -29.23 -26.83
N PRO A 191 9.94 -28.87 -25.67
CA PRO A 191 9.22 -28.81 -24.41
C PRO A 191 7.94 -27.97 -24.60
N PRO A 192 6.80 -28.39 -24.01
CA PRO A 192 5.56 -27.66 -24.16
C PRO A 192 5.78 -26.18 -23.78
N PRO A 193 5.21 -25.23 -24.53
CA PRO A 193 5.37 -23.82 -24.23
C PRO A 193 4.95 -23.56 -22.78
N PRO A 194 5.71 -22.74 -22.02
CA PRO A 194 5.36 -22.43 -20.64
C PRO A 194 3.95 -21.84 -20.59
N PRO A 195 3.16 -22.14 -19.55
CA PRO A 195 1.83 -21.58 -19.41
C PRO A 195 1.89 -20.05 -19.47
N PRO A 196 0.88 -19.39 -20.08
CA PRO A 196 0.82 -17.93 -20.15
C PRO A 196 0.75 -17.38 -18.73
N LEU A 197 1.44 -16.27 -18.44
CA LEU A 197 1.25 -15.63 -17.14
C LEU A 197 -0.07 -14.85 -17.14
N ILE A 198 -0.70 -14.79 -15.97
CA ILE A 198 -2.01 -14.19 -15.77
C ILE A 198 -1.84 -13.02 -14.78
N PRO A 199 -2.43 -11.84 -15.06
CA PRO A 199 -2.44 -10.74 -14.11
C PRO A 199 -3.12 -11.13 -12.80
N VAL A 200 -2.47 -10.80 -11.68
CA VAL A 200 -3.04 -10.95 -10.33
C VAL A 200 -3.40 -9.57 -9.79
N ALA A 201 -4.66 -9.40 -9.39
CA ALA A 201 -5.12 -8.16 -8.76
C ALA A 201 -4.70 -8.14 -7.28
N PRO A 202 -3.99 -7.09 -6.82
CA PRO A 202 -3.64 -6.94 -5.42
C PRO A 202 -4.85 -6.54 -4.58
N GLY A 203 -4.85 -6.93 -3.30
CA GLY A 203 -5.93 -6.66 -2.35
C GLY A 203 -5.74 -5.40 -1.49
N GLY A 204 -4.54 -4.81 -1.52
CA GLY A 204 -4.18 -3.63 -0.73
C GLY A 204 -2.67 -3.48 -0.57
N ALA A 205 -2.20 -2.28 -0.25
CA ALA A 205 -0.78 -1.99 0.01
C ALA A 205 -0.63 -1.14 1.27
N ALA A 206 0.42 -1.42 2.03
CA ALA A 206 0.81 -0.66 3.21
C ALA A 206 2.31 -0.42 3.23
N VAL A 207 2.75 0.75 3.67
CA VAL A 207 4.17 1.08 3.75
C VAL A 207 4.84 0.32 4.89
N TYR A 208 5.89 -0.39 4.54
CA TYR A 208 6.74 -1.13 5.47
C TYR A 208 8.04 -0.36 5.72
N SER A 209 8.21 0.07 6.96
CA SER A 209 9.41 0.77 7.43
C SER A 209 9.85 0.14 8.76
N PRO A 210 10.77 -0.85 8.75
CA PRO A 210 11.24 -1.48 9.98
C PRO A 210 12.04 -0.50 10.85
N GLN A 211 12.54 0.58 10.24
CA GLN A 211 13.23 1.66 10.91
C GLN A 211 12.43 2.95 10.76
N GLN A 212 12.25 3.66 11.87
CA GLN A 212 11.57 4.96 11.92
C GLN A 212 10.14 4.94 11.34
N TYR A 213 9.61 6.11 10.97
CA TYR A 213 8.26 6.27 10.45
C TYR A 213 8.15 5.83 8.99
N PRO A 214 7.00 5.25 8.57
CA PRO A 214 6.74 4.95 7.17
C PRO A 214 6.60 6.23 6.33
N ASP A 215 7.20 6.21 5.14
CA ASP A 215 7.18 7.32 4.18
C ASP A 215 5.82 7.40 3.48
N ASN A 216 5.20 8.58 3.47
CA ASN A 216 3.91 8.85 2.80
C ASN A 216 2.90 7.71 2.94
N ALA A 217 2.73 7.20 4.17
CA ALA A 217 2.08 5.91 4.45
C ALA A 217 0.69 5.74 3.82
N LEU A 218 -0.08 6.82 3.78
CA LEU A 218 -1.45 6.85 3.24
C LEU A 218 -1.50 6.69 1.71
N ALA A 219 -0.43 7.10 1.02
CA ALA A 219 -0.35 7.02 -0.42
C ALA A 219 0.09 5.63 -0.92
N GLY A 220 0.34 4.66 -0.03
CA GLY A 220 0.85 3.34 -0.42
C GLY A 220 -0.05 2.60 -1.43
N GLY A 221 -1.36 2.82 -1.36
CA GLY A 221 -2.33 2.27 -2.31
C GLY A 221 -2.19 2.81 -3.74
N LEU A 222 -1.59 3.99 -3.93
CA LEU A 222 -1.36 4.57 -5.26
C LEU A 222 -0.38 3.76 -6.11
N ALA A 223 0.45 2.92 -5.48
CA ALA A 223 1.36 2.05 -6.23
C ALA A 223 0.69 0.77 -6.76
N ILE A 224 -0.61 0.56 -6.51
CA ILE A 224 -1.35 -0.64 -6.90
C ILE A 224 -2.77 -0.32 -7.43
N ASP A 225 -3.03 0.93 -7.79
CA ASP A 225 -4.38 1.44 -8.10
C ASP A 225 -4.79 1.26 -9.57
N GLY A 226 -3.90 0.73 -10.41
CA GLY A 226 -4.11 0.52 -11.84
C GLY A 226 -3.84 1.77 -12.69
N ASN A 227 -3.34 2.86 -12.11
CA ASN A 227 -3.17 4.15 -12.76
C ASN A 227 -1.70 4.60 -12.80
N LEU A 228 -1.11 4.59 -13.99
CA LEU A 228 0.29 4.99 -14.21
C LEU A 228 0.57 6.48 -14.01
N GLU A 229 -0.47 7.32 -13.87
CA GLU A 229 -0.35 8.77 -13.62
C GLU A 229 -0.28 9.11 -12.12
N THR A 230 -0.66 8.18 -11.25
CA THR A 230 -0.50 8.29 -9.80
C THR A 230 0.75 7.55 -9.36
N ALA A 231 1.25 7.86 -8.17
CA ALA A 231 2.40 7.16 -7.60
C ALA A 231 2.44 7.27 -6.08
N TRP A 232 2.87 6.20 -5.43
CA TRP A 232 3.43 6.32 -4.09
C TRP A 232 4.86 6.83 -4.19
N SER A 233 5.30 7.58 -3.18
CA SER A 233 6.65 8.12 -3.12
C SER A 233 7.25 7.92 -1.74
N THR A 234 8.56 7.66 -1.71
CA THR A 234 9.34 7.86 -0.49
C THR A 234 9.39 9.35 -0.12
N ASP A 235 9.82 9.64 1.10
CA ASP A 235 10.22 11.00 1.44
C ASP A 235 11.47 11.42 0.65
N THR A 236 11.80 12.71 0.70
CA THR A 236 13.05 13.21 0.11
C THR A 236 14.17 13.10 1.13
N TYR A 237 15.21 12.35 0.78
CA TYR A 237 16.38 12.14 1.63
C TYR A 237 17.59 12.91 1.13
N MET A 238 18.30 13.58 2.03
CA MET A 238 19.53 14.31 1.68
C MET A 238 20.75 13.38 1.53
N GLN A 239 20.66 12.15 2.04
CA GLN A 239 21.72 11.15 1.96
C GLN A 239 21.13 9.81 1.53
N GLN A 240 21.94 9.03 0.81
CA GLN A 240 21.55 7.71 0.33
C GLN A 240 21.46 6.70 1.49
N PHE A 241 20.59 5.71 1.35
CA PHE A 241 20.59 4.52 2.21
C PHE A 241 21.97 3.81 2.15
N PRO A 242 22.48 3.23 3.26
CA PRO A 242 21.77 2.91 4.49
C PRO A 242 21.89 3.94 5.63
N GLN A 243 22.33 5.18 5.38
CA GLN A 243 22.80 6.09 6.46
C GLN A 243 21.77 6.34 7.58
N PHE A 244 20.50 6.60 7.23
CA PHE A 244 19.42 6.86 8.19
C PHE A 244 18.44 5.70 8.33
N LYS A 245 18.14 5.07 7.19
CA LYS A 245 17.37 3.85 7.07
C LYS A 245 18.14 2.92 6.14
N ASN A 246 18.05 1.63 6.41
CA ASN A 246 18.52 0.57 5.52
C ASN A 246 17.62 0.41 4.28
N GLY A 247 16.45 1.06 4.29
CA GLY A 247 15.49 1.11 3.19
C GLY A 247 14.08 1.42 3.67
N VAL A 248 13.14 1.39 2.73
CA VAL A 248 11.69 1.48 2.96
C VAL A 248 10.98 0.72 1.84
N GLY A 249 9.77 0.24 2.07
CA GLY A 249 9.06 -0.52 1.05
C GLY A 249 7.55 -0.54 1.21
N LEU A 250 6.90 -1.36 0.38
CA LEU A 250 5.47 -1.63 0.42
C LEU A 250 5.24 -3.11 0.66
N THR A 251 4.48 -3.46 1.68
CA THR A 251 3.83 -4.78 1.75
C THR A 251 2.56 -4.75 0.90
N VAL A 252 2.39 -5.73 0.04
CA VAL A 252 1.23 -5.86 -0.85
C VAL A 252 0.50 -7.16 -0.54
N ALA A 253 -0.80 -7.04 -0.28
CA ALA A 253 -1.70 -8.18 -0.08
C ALA A 253 -2.11 -8.76 -1.43
N LEU A 254 -2.12 -10.10 -1.51
CA LEU A 254 -2.51 -10.86 -2.69
C LEU A 254 -3.64 -11.84 -2.32
N PRO A 255 -4.38 -12.36 -3.31
CA PRO A 255 -5.28 -13.48 -3.07
C PRO A 255 -4.55 -14.64 -2.39
N VAL A 256 -5.26 -15.38 -1.55
CA VAL A 256 -4.70 -16.54 -0.85
C VAL A 256 -4.21 -17.58 -1.87
N ASP A 257 -3.10 -18.23 -1.54
CA ASP A 257 -2.45 -19.25 -2.35
C ASP A 257 -2.02 -18.81 -3.77
N THR A 258 -1.60 -17.56 -3.94
CA THR A 258 -1.13 -17.04 -5.24
C THR A 258 0.29 -17.52 -5.57
N ALA A 259 0.43 -18.33 -6.62
CA ALA A 259 1.74 -18.71 -7.17
C ALA A 259 2.24 -17.66 -8.16
N LEU A 260 3.08 -16.72 -7.71
CA LEU A 260 3.65 -15.69 -8.57
C LEU A 260 4.87 -16.19 -9.33
N ARG A 261 5.00 -15.71 -10.57
CA ARG A 261 6.15 -15.94 -11.46
C ARG A 261 6.88 -14.65 -11.81
N GLY A 262 6.24 -13.50 -11.65
CA GLY A 262 6.84 -12.21 -11.97
C GLY A 262 6.15 -11.03 -11.31
N VAL A 263 6.91 -9.95 -11.16
CA VAL A 263 6.44 -8.61 -10.82
C VAL A 263 6.89 -7.67 -11.92
N TRP A 264 6.16 -6.59 -12.15
CA TRP A 264 6.66 -5.46 -12.92
C TRP A 264 6.41 -4.17 -12.13
N ILE A 265 7.32 -3.22 -12.25
CA ILE A 265 7.25 -1.94 -11.56
C ILE A 265 7.33 -0.81 -12.57
N ALA A 266 6.29 0.03 -12.66
CA ALA A 266 6.35 1.29 -13.37
C ALA A 266 6.87 2.39 -12.44
N SER A 267 7.89 3.11 -12.87
CA SER A 267 8.52 4.15 -12.07
C SER A 267 9.22 5.20 -12.94
N PRO A 268 9.14 6.49 -12.62
CA PRO A 268 10.01 7.49 -13.21
C PRO A 268 11.44 7.46 -12.64
N SER A 269 11.63 6.79 -11.49
CA SER A 269 12.84 6.83 -10.65
C SER A 269 13.91 5.83 -11.10
N ALA A 270 14.49 6.08 -12.27
CA ALA A 270 15.59 5.28 -12.80
C ALA A 270 16.79 5.26 -11.83
N GLY A 271 17.37 4.07 -11.62
CA GLY A 271 18.55 3.87 -10.77
C GLY A 271 18.25 3.46 -9.32
N ALA A 272 16.99 3.52 -8.87
CA ALA A 272 16.60 2.94 -7.59
C ALA A 272 16.81 1.41 -7.60
N ARG A 273 17.25 0.82 -6.49
CA ARG A 273 17.39 -0.63 -6.32
C ARG A 273 16.24 -1.17 -5.52
N VAL A 274 15.58 -2.18 -6.07
CA VAL A 274 14.43 -2.84 -5.46
C VAL A 274 14.67 -4.33 -5.28
N GLU A 275 14.08 -4.87 -4.22
CA GLU A 275 14.01 -6.29 -3.92
C GLU A 275 12.56 -6.67 -3.71
N ILE A 276 12.13 -7.75 -4.36
CA ILE A 276 10.86 -8.41 -4.09
C ILE A 276 11.14 -9.49 -3.06
N ARG A 277 10.45 -9.44 -1.93
CA ARG A 277 10.72 -10.30 -0.77
C ARG A 277 9.44 -10.95 -0.27
N THR A 278 9.56 -12.05 0.46
CA THR A 278 8.42 -12.63 1.18
C THR A 278 7.87 -11.62 2.19
N LEU A 279 6.59 -11.76 2.52
CA LEU A 279 5.97 -10.92 3.55
C LEU A 279 6.72 -11.09 4.89
N PRO A 280 7.07 -10.01 5.60
CA PRO A 280 7.65 -10.11 6.93
C PRO A 280 6.65 -10.72 7.91
N PRO A 281 7.13 -11.50 8.91
CA PRO A 281 6.31 -11.86 10.07
C PRO A 281 5.75 -10.60 10.73
N VAL A 282 4.64 -10.73 11.46
CA VAL A 282 3.98 -9.58 12.08
C VAL A 282 4.91 -8.91 13.08
N GLY A 283 5.30 -7.65 12.81
CA GLY A 283 6.30 -6.93 13.62
C GLY A 283 7.73 -7.48 13.51
N GLY A 284 7.97 -8.41 12.58
CA GLY A 284 9.27 -9.01 12.29
C GLY A 284 10.17 -8.08 11.48
N ALA A 285 11.46 -8.38 11.49
CA ALA A 285 12.47 -7.60 10.81
C ALA A 285 12.58 -7.98 9.32
N LEU A 286 13.23 -7.12 8.52
CA LEU A 286 13.46 -7.39 7.10
C LEU A 286 14.32 -8.65 6.90
N GLU A 287 15.26 -8.90 7.81
CA GLU A 287 16.21 -10.02 7.76
C GLU A 287 15.53 -11.39 7.84
N GLU A 288 14.29 -11.44 8.32
CA GLU A 288 13.46 -12.66 8.41
C GLU A 288 12.74 -12.97 7.09
N THR A 289 12.84 -12.10 6.09
CA THR A 289 12.24 -12.30 4.76
C THR A 289 13.23 -12.89 3.77
N ALA A 290 12.73 -13.67 2.80
CA ALA A 290 13.54 -14.20 1.70
C ALA A 290 13.40 -13.33 0.45
N VAL A 291 14.50 -13.09 -0.26
CA VAL A 291 14.48 -12.40 -1.57
C VAL A 291 13.96 -13.36 -2.63
N LEU A 292 12.94 -12.90 -3.36
CA LEU A 292 12.30 -13.60 -4.48
C LEU A 292 12.78 -13.09 -5.84
N GLY A 293 13.18 -11.81 -5.89
CA GLY A 293 13.70 -11.17 -7.09
C GLY A 293 14.30 -9.82 -6.74
N ALA A 294 15.12 -9.26 -7.63
CA ALA A 294 15.70 -7.94 -7.45
C ALA A 294 15.95 -7.28 -8.80
N ALA A 295 15.90 -5.95 -8.83
CA ALA A 295 16.19 -5.17 -10.02
C ALA A 295 16.70 -3.76 -9.68
N THR A 296 17.37 -3.15 -10.64
CA THR A 296 17.53 -1.70 -10.66
C THR A 296 16.45 -1.13 -11.57
N LEU A 297 15.64 -0.21 -11.05
CA LEU A 297 14.55 0.39 -11.81
C LEU A 297 15.08 1.19 -13.00
N GLN A 298 14.36 1.08 -14.10
CA GLN A 298 14.48 1.93 -15.27
C GLN A 298 13.40 3.02 -15.20
N SER A 299 13.55 4.07 -16.01
CA SER A 299 12.43 4.98 -16.26
C SER A 299 11.40 4.24 -17.12
N GLY A 300 10.15 4.21 -16.68
CA GLY A 300 9.10 3.38 -17.27
C GLY A 300 8.94 2.07 -16.53
N VAL A 301 8.71 0.97 -17.27
CA VAL A 301 8.37 -0.33 -16.67
C VAL A 301 9.59 -1.24 -16.57
N THR A 302 9.83 -1.78 -15.38
CA THR A 302 10.90 -2.73 -15.08
C THR A 302 10.30 -4.10 -14.73
N PRO A 303 10.46 -5.13 -15.59
CA PRO A 303 10.06 -6.51 -15.26
C PRO A 303 11.06 -7.17 -14.30
N ILE A 304 10.55 -7.95 -13.37
CA ILE A 304 11.31 -8.67 -12.34
C ILE A 304 10.80 -10.12 -12.30
N ALA A 305 11.62 -11.05 -12.80
CA ALA A 305 11.33 -12.47 -12.67
C ALA A 305 11.48 -12.89 -11.20
N LEU A 306 10.55 -13.70 -10.71
CA LEU A 306 10.64 -14.27 -9.37
C LEU A 306 11.18 -15.69 -9.44
N VAL A 307 11.99 -16.07 -8.45
CA VAL A 307 12.33 -17.48 -8.27
C VAL A 307 11.05 -18.26 -7.95
N ALA A 308 10.83 -19.33 -8.70
CA ALA A 308 9.65 -20.18 -8.55
C ALA A 308 9.57 -20.67 -7.10
N SER A 309 8.50 -20.30 -6.41
CA SER A 309 8.40 -20.48 -4.97
C SER A 309 6.96 -20.76 -4.57
N ALA A 310 6.80 -21.21 -3.32
CA ALA A 310 5.53 -21.61 -2.74
C ALA A 310 4.47 -20.50 -2.91
N PRO A 311 3.17 -20.85 -2.98
CA PRO A 311 2.13 -19.86 -3.10
C PRO A 311 2.14 -18.88 -1.91
N TYR A 312 1.90 -17.60 -2.18
CA TYR A 312 1.94 -16.50 -1.22
C TYR A 312 0.59 -15.79 -1.11
N SER A 313 0.29 -15.23 0.06
CA SER A 313 -0.83 -14.31 0.30
C SER A 313 -0.39 -12.84 0.32
N GLY A 314 0.88 -12.56 0.06
CA GLY A 314 1.44 -11.23 -0.01
C GLY A 314 2.96 -11.23 -0.16
N LEU A 315 3.51 -10.05 -0.46
CA LEU A 315 4.95 -9.84 -0.61
C LEU A 315 5.36 -8.45 -0.16
N THR A 316 6.66 -8.18 -0.14
CA THR A 316 7.24 -6.87 0.12
C THR A 316 8.04 -6.39 -1.07
N VAL A 317 7.74 -5.19 -1.56
CA VAL A 317 8.58 -4.43 -2.50
C VAL A 317 9.49 -3.53 -1.67
N TRP A 318 10.75 -3.88 -1.54
CA TRP A 318 11.72 -3.18 -0.71
C TRP A 318 12.65 -2.30 -1.55
N ILE A 319 12.80 -1.03 -1.20
CA ILE A 319 13.75 -0.11 -1.85
C ILE A 319 15.00 -0.02 -0.97
N SER A 320 16.09 -0.63 -1.43
CA SER A 320 17.37 -0.68 -0.72
C SER A 320 18.34 0.44 -1.13
N ALA A 321 18.12 1.05 -2.30
CA ALA A 321 18.80 2.27 -2.70
C ALA A 321 17.86 3.16 -3.51
N GLN A 322 17.86 4.45 -3.21
CA GLN A 322 16.96 5.43 -3.79
C GLN A 322 17.50 5.97 -5.12
N ALA A 323 16.62 6.39 -6.02
CA ALA A 323 17.03 7.14 -7.21
C ALA A 323 17.53 8.55 -6.82
N GLY A 324 18.45 9.09 -7.62
CA GLY A 324 18.85 10.49 -7.50
C GLY A 324 17.74 11.41 -8.00
N SER A 325 17.51 12.51 -7.28
CA SER A 325 16.50 13.51 -7.59
C SER A 325 17.06 14.93 -7.37
N GLU A 326 16.36 15.95 -7.86
CA GLU A 326 16.76 17.33 -7.56
C GLU A 326 16.70 17.57 -6.04
N GLY A 327 17.83 17.95 -5.45
CA GLY A 327 17.92 18.22 -4.00
C GLY A 327 18.12 16.98 -3.11
N GLY A 328 18.28 15.78 -3.66
CA GLY A 328 18.58 14.59 -2.84
C GLY A 328 18.24 13.27 -3.51
N PHE A 329 17.66 12.36 -2.73
CA PHE A 329 17.29 11.01 -3.14
C PHE A 329 15.82 10.75 -2.83
N ARG A 330 15.08 10.28 -3.84
CA ARG A 330 13.65 10.02 -3.77
C ARG A 330 13.29 8.97 -4.82
N THR A 331 12.40 8.06 -4.47
CA THR A 331 11.89 7.04 -5.38
C THR A 331 10.37 7.11 -5.41
N GLU A 332 9.81 7.06 -6.61
CA GLU A 332 8.38 7.00 -6.88
C GLU A 332 8.04 5.67 -7.53
N LEU A 333 6.98 5.01 -7.07
CA LEU A 333 6.44 3.80 -7.66
C LEU A 333 5.05 4.15 -8.19
N SER A 334 4.93 4.27 -9.51
CA SER A 334 3.66 4.57 -10.16
C SER A 334 2.73 3.37 -10.11
N GLU A 335 3.27 2.17 -10.32
CA GLU A 335 2.45 0.95 -10.33
C GLU A 335 3.32 -0.29 -10.09
N VAL A 336 2.76 -1.27 -9.39
CA VAL A 336 3.35 -2.57 -9.11
C VAL A 336 2.35 -3.64 -9.51
N GLY A 337 2.62 -4.33 -10.62
CA GLY A 337 1.77 -5.41 -11.08
C GLY A 337 2.36 -6.79 -10.87
N PHE A 338 1.47 -7.78 -10.78
CA PHE A 338 1.77 -9.14 -10.39
C PHE A 338 1.33 -10.14 -11.46
N LEU A 339 2.13 -11.18 -11.68
CA LEU A 339 1.91 -12.17 -12.72
C LEU A 339 2.09 -13.59 -12.16
N SER A 340 1.08 -14.45 -12.34
CA SER A 340 1.07 -15.87 -11.98
C SER A 340 1.20 -16.80 -13.18
#